data_AF-A0A811GF82-F1
#
_entry.id   AF-A0A811GF82-F1
#
_cell.length_a   1.000
_cell.length_b   1.000
_cell.length_c   1.000
_cell.angle_alpha   90.00
_cell.angle_beta   90.00
_cell.angle_gamma   90.00
#
_symmetry.space_group_name_H-M   'P 1'
#
loop_
_entity.id
_entity.type
_entity.pdbx_description
1 polymer ?
#
loop_
_entity_poly.entity_id
_entity_poly.type
_entity_poly.pdbx_seq_one_letter_code
_entity_poly.pdbx_strand_id
1 'polypeptide(L)'
;MSFELKTTNQTQLEPATPDKKLNRLIDEIEQQKLDLAKWQQAQEQIQQQVRLKLLPIYSELHQTLFQQLEQLWDNVQNPEFSKAEQLQLDDKTAQLAKLLRHSKSLNKQQIESVQKIDEFYRQLNRQKTPPKTQ
;
A
#
# COMPACT_ATOMS: atom_id res chain seq x y z
N MET A 1 -6.33 -18.57 13.04
CA MET A 1 -7.32 -19.63 12.77
C MET A 1 -6.68 -20.63 11.84
N SER A 2 -6.53 -21.86 12.32
CA SER A 2 -5.78 -22.94 11.69
C SER A 2 -6.55 -23.51 10.50
N PHE A 3 -5.96 -23.48 9.31
CA PHE A 3 -6.51 -24.18 8.14
C PHE A 3 -6.06 -25.64 8.22
N GLU A 4 -6.89 -26.49 8.80
CA GLU A 4 -6.71 -27.94 8.66
C GLU A 4 -7.30 -28.38 7.32
N LEU A 5 -6.43 -28.58 6.34
CA LEU A 5 -6.73 -29.47 5.22
C LEU A 5 -6.93 -30.86 5.81
N LYS A 6 -8.18 -31.25 6.03
CA LYS A 6 -8.53 -32.66 6.29
C LYS A 6 -8.14 -33.44 5.04
N THR A 7 -6.91 -33.94 5.04
CA THR A 7 -6.46 -34.98 4.12
C THR A 7 -7.43 -36.14 4.26
N THR A 8 -8.11 -36.46 3.16
CA THR A 8 -9.10 -37.52 3.03
C THR A 8 -8.64 -38.77 3.77
N ASN A 9 -9.37 -39.13 4.83
CA ASN A 9 -9.19 -40.39 5.52
C ASN A 9 -9.22 -41.50 4.47
N GLN A 10 -8.13 -42.27 4.38
CA GLN A 10 -8.09 -43.53 3.62
C GLN A 10 -9.00 -44.54 4.33
N THR A 11 -10.31 -44.39 4.19
CA THR A 11 -11.26 -45.43 4.56
C THR A 11 -11.17 -46.50 3.48
N GLN A 12 -10.71 -47.70 3.86
CA GLN A 12 -10.71 -48.91 3.04
C GLN A 12 -11.99 -48.98 2.19
N LEU A 13 -11.83 -48.78 0.89
CA LEU A 13 -12.92 -48.80 -0.08
C LEU A 13 -12.97 -50.19 -0.71
N GLU A 14 -14.01 -50.95 -0.40
CA GLU A 14 -14.51 -52.00 -1.29
C GLU A 14 -14.53 -51.50 -2.75
N PRO A 15 -14.35 -52.39 -3.75
CA PRO A 15 -14.33 -51.98 -5.14
C PRO A 15 -15.68 -51.38 -5.55
N ALA A 16 -15.79 -50.05 -5.45
CA ALA A 16 -16.94 -49.31 -5.89
C ALA A 16 -17.16 -49.59 -7.38
N THR A 17 -18.39 -49.99 -7.73
CA THR A 17 -18.80 -50.12 -9.13
C THR A 17 -18.52 -48.80 -9.86
N PRO A 18 -18.15 -48.85 -11.15
CA PRO A 18 -17.79 -47.65 -11.92
C PRO A 18 -18.84 -46.52 -11.81
N ASP A 19 -20.13 -46.85 -11.74
CA ASP A 19 -21.21 -45.87 -11.57
C ASP A 19 -21.18 -45.14 -10.22
N LYS A 20 -20.84 -45.85 -9.13
CA LYS A 20 -20.70 -45.23 -7.80
C LYS A 20 -19.49 -44.32 -7.73
N LYS A 21 -18.43 -44.62 -8.48
CA LYS A 21 -17.25 -43.73 -8.61
C LYS A 21 -17.59 -42.49 -9.41
N LEU A 22 -18.33 -42.64 -10.51
CA LEU A 22 -18.78 -41.52 -11.34
C LEU A 22 -19.66 -40.55 -10.53
N ASN A 23 -20.65 -41.07 -9.80
CA ASN A 23 -21.53 -40.22 -9.00
C ASN A 23 -20.76 -39.44 -7.91
N ARG A 24 -19.77 -40.07 -7.26
CA ARG A 24 -18.92 -39.37 -6.29
C ARG A 24 -18.09 -38.24 -6.93
N LEU A 25 -17.57 -38.46 -8.14
CA LEU A 25 -16.84 -37.43 -8.87
C LEU A 25 -17.76 -36.28 -9.30
N ILE A 26 -19.02 -36.57 -9.65
CA ILE A 26 -20.03 -35.55 -9.95
C ILE A 26 -20.30 -34.70 -8.69
N ASP A 27 -20.57 -35.35 -7.56
CA ASP A 27 -20.80 -34.66 -6.28
C ASP A 27 -19.60 -33.78 -5.88
N GLU A 28 -18.38 -34.29 -6.07
CA GLU A 28 -17.14 -33.55 -5.79
C GLU A 28 -16.98 -32.33 -6.70
N ILE A 29 -17.29 -32.45 -7.99
CA ILE A 29 -17.28 -31.32 -8.93
C ILE A 29 -18.33 -30.28 -8.57
N GLU A 30 -19.52 -30.69 -8.13
CA GLU A 30 -20.57 -29.77 -7.68
C GLU A 30 -20.14 -29.01 -6.43
N GLN A 31 -19.53 -29.69 -5.45
CA GLN A 31 -18.95 -29.03 -4.28
C GLN A 31 -17.83 -28.05 -4.65
N GLN A 32 -16.91 -28.46 -5.55
CA GLN A 32 -15.82 -27.58 -6.01
C GLN A 32 -16.34 -26.33 -6.71
N LYS A 33 -17.43 -26.42 -7.48
CA LYS A 33 -18.08 -25.25 -8.09
C LYS A 33 -18.65 -24.29 -7.05
N LEU A 34 -19.31 -24.83 -6.02
CA LEU A 34 -19.86 -24.02 -4.92
C LEU A 34 -18.74 -23.32 -4.15
N ASP A 35 -17.65 -24.02 -3.86
CA ASP A 35 -16.51 -23.43 -3.15
C ASP A 35 -15.81 -22.37 -3.99
N LEU A 36 -15.65 -22.61 -5.30
CA LEU A 36 -15.11 -21.60 -6.21
C LEU A 36 -15.96 -20.32 -6.21
N ALA A 37 -17.29 -20.45 -6.27
CA ALA A 37 -18.20 -19.30 -6.20
C ALA A 37 -18.06 -18.54 -4.88
N LYS A 38 -17.94 -19.25 -3.74
CA LYS A 38 -17.69 -18.61 -2.44
C LYS A 38 -16.37 -17.84 -2.42
N TRP A 39 -15.30 -18.41 -2.99
CA TRP A 39 -13.99 -17.73 -3.07
C TRP A 39 -14.04 -16.48 -3.95
N GLN A 40 -14.73 -16.55 -5.08
CA GLN A 40 -14.93 -15.38 -5.96
C GLN A 40 -15.71 -14.28 -5.23
N GLN A 41 -16.80 -14.63 -4.55
CA GLN A 41 -17.58 -13.69 -3.75
C GLN A 41 -16.74 -13.06 -2.62
N ALA A 42 -15.94 -13.85 -1.91
CA ALA A 42 -15.07 -13.35 -0.85
C ALA A 42 -14.01 -12.38 -1.40
N GLN A 43 -13.43 -12.67 -2.57
CA GLN A 43 -12.50 -11.77 -3.25
C GLN A 43 -13.16 -10.44 -3.61
N GLU A 44 -14.37 -10.47 -4.19
CA GLU A 44 -15.11 -9.25 -4.53
C GLU A 44 -15.42 -8.43 -3.28
N GLN A 45 -15.85 -9.07 -2.19
CA GLN A 45 -16.13 -8.38 -0.93
C GLN A 45 -14.88 -7.69 -0.36
N ILE A 46 -13.72 -8.35 -0.38
CA ILE A 46 -12.46 -7.74 0.06
C ILE A 46 -12.12 -6.52 -0.81
N GLN A 47 -12.22 -6.66 -2.14
CA GLN A 47 -11.94 -5.55 -3.05
C GLN A 47 -12.89 -4.37 -2.82
N GLN A 48 -14.18 -4.62 -2.61
CA GLN A 48 -15.16 -3.60 -2.30
C GLN A 48 -14.87 -2.92 -0.97
N GLN A 49 -14.56 -3.67 0.09
CA GLN A 49 -14.21 -3.11 1.39
C GLN A 49 -12.98 -2.20 1.31
N VAL A 50 -11.94 -2.63 0.58
CA VAL A 50 -10.74 -1.81 0.34
C VAL A 50 -11.10 -0.52 -0.39
N ARG A 51 -11.91 -0.60 -1.46
CA ARG A 51 -12.32 0.58 -2.22
C ARG A 51 -13.17 1.56 -1.41
N LEU A 52 -14.05 1.06 -0.55
CA LEU A 52 -14.99 1.89 0.22
C LEU A 52 -14.38 2.46 1.49
N LYS A 53 -13.46 1.73 2.15
CA LYS A 53 -12.93 2.14 3.45
C LYS A 53 -11.48 2.57 3.37
N LEU A 54 -10.62 1.75 2.80
CA LEU A 54 -9.17 1.98 2.87
C LEU A 54 -8.69 3.04 1.87
N LEU A 55 -9.14 2.99 0.62
CA LEU A 55 -8.71 3.95 -0.40
C LEU A 55 -9.06 5.41 -0.05
N PRO A 56 -10.26 5.74 0.45
CA PRO A 56 -10.59 7.11 0.85
C PRO A 56 -9.73 7.60 2.01
N ILE A 57 -9.54 6.79 3.05
CA ILE A 57 -8.69 7.13 4.21
C ILE A 57 -7.24 7.35 3.77
N TYR A 58 -6.72 6.46 2.92
CA TYR A 58 -5.37 6.58 2.37
C TYR A 58 -5.23 7.87 1.54
N SER A 59 -6.24 8.20 0.72
CA SER A 59 -6.25 9.42 -0.08
C SER A 59 -6.27 10.67 0.81
N GLU A 60 -7.13 10.71 1.82
CA GLU A 60 -7.25 11.83 2.76
C GLU A 60 -5.96 12.05 3.54
N LEU A 61 -5.32 10.98 4.02
CA LEU A 61 -4.03 11.05 4.69
C LEU A 61 -2.98 11.68 3.78
N HIS A 62 -2.87 11.22 2.53
CA HIS A 62 -1.89 11.75 1.59
C HIS A 62 -2.17 13.21 1.21
N GLN A 63 -3.44 13.62 1.12
CA GLN A 63 -3.80 15.02 0.92
C GLN A 63 -3.39 15.88 2.13
N THR A 64 -3.65 15.42 3.35
CA THR A 64 -3.26 16.11 4.58
C THR A 64 -1.74 16.27 4.68
N LEU A 65 -0.99 15.21 4.37
CA LEU A 65 0.48 15.25 4.35
C LEU A 65 1.01 16.23 3.30
N PHE A 66 0.36 16.32 2.13
CA PHE A 66 0.72 17.29 1.11
C PHE A 66 0.46 18.73 1.57
N GLN A 67 -0.70 19.01 2.18
CA GLN A 67 -0.99 20.32 2.75
C GLN A 67 0.04 20.70 3.84
N GLN A 68 0.41 19.76 4.71
CA GLN A 68 1.47 19.99 5.69
C GLN A 68 2.81 20.30 5.03
N LEU A 69 3.17 19.60 3.95
CA LEU A 69 4.38 19.90 3.20
C LEU A 69 4.35 21.33 2.62
N GLU A 70 3.24 21.78 2.05
CA GLU A 70 3.10 23.15 1.53
C GLU A 70 3.26 24.17 2.66
N GLN A 71 2.58 23.97 3.79
CA GLN A 71 2.70 24.85 4.94
C GLN A 71 4.12 24.91 5.50
N LEU A 72 4.82 23.78 5.57
CA LEU A 72 6.21 23.76 6.01
C LEU A 72 7.09 24.52 5.01
N TRP A 73 6.91 24.27 3.71
CA TRP A 73 7.66 24.92 2.63
C TRP A 73 7.48 26.44 2.62
N ASP A 74 6.26 26.94 2.80
CA ASP A 74 5.98 28.37 2.88
C ASP A 74 6.65 29.03 4.10
N ASN A 75 6.83 28.27 5.18
CA ASN A 75 7.45 28.75 6.41
C ASN A 75 8.97 28.58 6.46
N VAL A 76 9.60 27.91 5.47
CA VAL A 76 11.07 27.72 5.41
C VAL A 76 11.82 29.05 5.37
N GLN A 77 11.22 30.11 4.79
CA GLN A 77 11.85 31.44 4.71
C GLN A 77 11.39 32.40 5.83
N ASN A 78 10.60 31.94 6.79
CA ASN A 78 10.08 32.80 7.84
C ASN A 78 11.21 33.17 8.83
N PRO A 79 11.51 34.48 9.03
CA PRO A 79 12.60 34.93 9.90
C PRO A 79 12.31 34.75 11.39
N GLU A 80 11.10 34.34 11.80
CA GLU A 80 10.75 34.17 13.21
C GLU A 80 11.40 32.94 13.88
N PHE A 81 11.91 31.99 13.10
CA PHE A 81 12.53 30.78 13.64
C PHE A 81 13.99 30.97 14.02
N SER A 82 14.41 30.38 15.15
CA SER A 82 15.83 30.26 15.48
C SER A 82 16.55 29.33 14.49
N LYS A 83 17.88 29.42 14.42
CA LYS A 83 18.69 28.55 13.53
C LYS A 83 18.47 27.05 13.77
N ALA A 84 18.21 26.64 15.01
CA ALA A 84 17.97 25.24 15.35
C ALA A 84 16.59 24.78 14.87
N GLU A 85 15.57 25.64 15.02
CA GLU A 85 14.21 25.37 14.55
C GLU A 85 14.14 25.34 13.02
N GLN A 86 14.86 26.24 12.33
CA GLN A 86 14.98 26.23 10.87
C GLN A 86 15.59 24.91 10.36
N LEU A 87 16.63 24.39 11.03
CA LEU A 87 17.23 23.12 10.64
C LEU A 87 16.27 21.94 10.82
N GLN A 88 15.48 21.94 11.90
CA GLN A 88 14.45 20.92 12.11
C GLN A 88 13.30 21.02 11.10
N LEU A 89 12.92 22.24 10.73
CA LEU A 89 11.91 22.50 9.71
C LEU A 89 12.37 21.97 8.35
N ASP A 90 13.61 22.28 7.96
CA ASP A 90 14.23 21.78 6.73
C ASP A 90 14.29 20.26 6.68
N ASP A 91 14.73 19.61 7.77
CA ASP A 91 14.81 18.14 7.85
C ASP A 91 13.42 17.49 7.72
N LYS A 92 12.41 18.01 8.42
CA LYS A 92 11.02 17.54 8.30
C LYS A 92 10.46 17.72 6.90
N THR A 93 10.74 18.87 6.27
CA THR A 93 10.29 19.19 4.92
C THR A 93 10.92 18.25 3.89
N ALA A 94 12.22 18.00 4.00
CA ALA A 94 12.93 17.05 3.14
C ALA A 94 12.39 15.61 3.29
N GLN A 95 12.11 15.18 4.53
CA GLN A 95 11.55 13.85 4.79
C GLN A 95 10.14 13.68 4.22
N LEU A 96 9.27 14.67 4.40
CA LEU A 96 7.92 14.66 3.85
C LEU A 96 7.92 14.69 2.33
N ALA A 97 8.77 15.52 1.71
CA ALA A 97 8.91 15.54 0.25
C ALA A 97 9.35 14.17 -0.30
N LYS A 98 10.34 13.53 0.35
CA LYS A 98 10.80 12.19 -0.02
C LYS A 98 9.70 11.13 0.10
N LEU A 99 8.88 11.20 1.16
CA LEU A 99 7.75 10.28 1.39
C LEU A 99 6.68 10.45 0.30
N LEU A 100 6.32 11.69 -0.02
CA LEU A 100 5.21 12.01 -0.92
C LEU A 100 5.55 11.85 -2.40
N ARG A 101 6.84 11.84 -2.78
CA ARG A 101 7.29 11.75 -4.18
C ARG A 101 6.74 10.55 -4.95
N HIS A 102 6.42 9.48 -4.23
CA HIS A 102 5.91 8.23 -4.80
C HIS A 102 4.46 7.94 -4.43
N SER A 103 3.74 8.93 -3.87
CA SER A 103 2.33 8.75 -3.54
C SER A 103 1.50 8.47 -4.79
N LYS A 104 0.62 7.46 -4.70
CA LYS A 104 -0.35 7.13 -5.75
C LYS A 104 -1.68 7.87 -5.57
N SER A 105 -1.85 8.61 -4.47
CA SER A 105 -3.07 9.36 -4.15
C SER A 105 -3.00 10.84 -4.51
N LEU A 106 -1.81 11.38 -4.74
CA LEU A 106 -1.63 12.76 -5.16
C LEU A 106 -1.88 12.90 -6.65
N ASN A 107 -2.41 14.06 -7.06
CA ASN A 107 -2.56 14.38 -8.46
C ASN A 107 -1.19 14.75 -9.10
N LYS A 108 -1.16 14.85 -10.43
CA LYS A 108 0.10 15.12 -11.17
C LYS A 108 0.77 16.43 -10.73
N GLN A 109 0.00 17.50 -10.55
CA GLN A 109 0.53 18.80 -10.14
C GLN A 109 1.13 18.76 -8.73
N GLN A 110 0.45 18.08 -7.80
CA GLN A 110 0.95 17.88 -6.44
C GLN A 110 2.26 17.08 -6.44
N ILE A 111 2.35 16.02 -7.24
CA ILE A 111 3.59 15.24 -7.39
C ILE A 111 4.72 16.08 -7.99
N GLU A 112 4.46 16.90 -9.00
CA GLU A 112 5.45 17.81 -9.57
C GLU A 112 5.97 18.82 -8.54
N SER A 113 5.09 19.40 -7.71
CA SER A 113 5.48 20.28 -6.61
C SER A 113 6.35 19.56 -5.57
N VAL A 114 5.95 18.36 -5.15
CA VAL A 114 6.72 17.52 -4.22
C VAL A 114 8.10 17.20 -4.80
N GLN A 115 8.18 16.88 -6.09
CA GLN A 115 9.44 16.56 -6.76
C GLN A 115 10.39 17.76 -6.78
N LYS A 116 9.91 18.97 -7.06
CA LYS A 116 10.72 20.18 -7.00
C LYS A 116 11.31 20.40 -5.60
N ILE A 117 10.51 20.18 -4.55
CA ILE A 117 10.96 20.33 -3.15
C ILE A 117 11.97 19.22 -2.79
N ASP A 118 11.73 17.96 -3.15
CA ASP A 118 12.68 16.84 -2.95
C ASP A 118 14.01 17.12 -3.68
N GLU A 119 13.95 17.60 -4.92
CA GLU A 119 15.13 17.95 -5.70
C GLU A 119 15.92 19.09 -5.08
N PHE A 120 15.25 20.14 -4.61
CA PHE A 120 15.88 21.26 -3.90
C PHE A 120 16.70 20.75 -2.70
N TYR A 121 16.08 19.96 -1.81
CA TYR A 121 16.79 19.44 -0.64
C TYR A 121 17.87 18.40 -1.00
N ARG A 122 17.68 17.61 -2.06
CA ARG A 122 18.74 16.72 -2.59
C ARG A 122 19.94 17.49 -3.13
N GLN A 123 19.74 18.65 -3.75
CA GLN A 123 20.83 19.51 -4.21
C GLN A 123 21.52 20.19 -3.03
N LEU A 124 20.76 20.72 -2.08
CA LEU A 124 21.27 21.34 -0.86
C LEU A 124 22.15 20.37 -0.05
N ASN A 125 21.70 19.13 0.12
CA ASN A 125 22.45 18.10 0.84
C ASN A 125 23.72 17.67 0.09
N ARG A 126 23.69 17.66 -1.26
CA ARG A 126 24.87 17.38 -2.08
C ARG A 126 25.94 18.47 -1.96
N GLN A 127 25.54 19.74 -1.83
CA GLN A 127 26.47 20.85 -1.62
C GLN A 127 27.10 20.84 -0.22
N LYS A 128 26.38 20.35 0.79
CA LYS A 128 26.88 20.19 2.16
C LYS A 128 27.87 19.02 2.32
N THR A 129 27.85 18.04 1.42
CA THR A 129 28.82 16.93 1.41
C THR A 129 30.03 17.29 0.53
N PRO A 130 31.25 17.46 1.08
CA PRO A 130 32.44 17.68 0.25
C PRO A 130 32.70 16.46 -0.65
N PRO A 131 33.31 16.64 -1.85
CA PRO A 131 33.73 15.53 -2.67
C PRO A 131 34.71 14.67 -1.86
N LYS A 132 34.42 13.38 -1.73
CA LYS A 132 35.40 12.41 -1.23
C LYS A 132 36.53 12.35 -2.25
N THR A 133 37.60 13.07 -2.00
CA THR A 133 38.89 12.89 -2.66
C THR A 133 39.33 11.44 -2.40
N GLN A 134 39.43 10.66 -3.48
CA GLN A 134 40.13 9.36 -3.49
C GLN A 134 41.64 9.59 -3.47
#